data_AF-A0A510JJQ1-F1
#
_entry.id   AF-A0A510JJQ1-F1
#
_cell.length_a   1.000
_cell.length_b   1.000
_cell.length_c   1.000
_cell.angle_alpha   90.00
_cell.angle_beta   90.00
_cell.angle_gamma   90.00
#
_symmetry.space_group_name_H-M   'P 1'
#
loop_
_entity.id
_entity.type
_entity.pdbx_description
1 polymer ?
#
loop_
_entity_poly.entity_id
_entity_poly.type
_entity_poly.pdbx_seq_one_letter_code
_entity_poly.pdbx_strand_id
1 'polypeptide(L)'
;MKCFYHHDKDAHVICKNCNKAICTDCTVDIRGEMYCPDCFSNLIAYQEKYLSKLKMVYIVGGIIAAVVFFSFVGKNFEGALLLAIWFGSAPIGLFASKNAPSPYVPVSMEGLGKLLLMKLGIALIFGPIFAIISIFNYLNTSKTVQENKALLEQIMSHQAR
;
A
#
# COMPACT_ATOMS: atom_id res chain seq x y z
N MET A 1 23.13 29.45 0.54
CA MET A 1 22.38 28.91 -0.63
C MET A 1 20.90 29.24 -0.44
N LYS A 2 20.17 29.63 -1.49
CA LYS A 2 18.75 30.01 -1.37
C LYS A 2 17.84 28.79 -1.45
N CYS A 3 16.64 28.90 -0.86
CA CYS A 3 15.61 27.89 -1.01
C CYS A 3 15.12 27.83 -2.45
N PHE A 4 14.93 26.61 -2.96
CA PHE A 4 14.42 26.36 -4.31
C PHE A 4 13.01 26.96 -4.54
N TYR A 5 12.18 27.01 -3.50
CA TYR A 5 10.82 27.55 -3.57
C TYR A 5 10.71 29.02 -3.12
N HIS A 6 11.65 29.48 -2.29
CA HIS A 6 11.64 30.84 -1.70
C HIS A 6 13.00 31.51 -1.93
N HIS A 7 13.11 32.37 -2.95
CA HIS A 7 14.37 33.01 -3.32
C HIS A 7 14.88 34.01 -2.26
N ASP A 8 13.98 34.50 -1.42
CA ASP A 8 14.23 35.42 -0.30
C ASP A 8 14.82 34.71 0.92
N LYS A 9 14.52 33.41 1.12
CA LYS A 9 14.95 32.64 2.30
C LYS A 9 16.20 31.81 2.03
N ASP A 10 17.09 31.76 3.02
CA ASP A 10 18.22 30.85 2.99
C ASP A 10 17.76 29.42 3.24
N ALA A 11 18.27 28.49 2.43
CA ALA A 11 18.07 27.08 2.65
C ALA A 11 18.95 26.59 3.80
N HIS A 12 18.38 25.74 4.65
CA HIS A 12 19.09 25.16 5.80
C HIS A 12 19.35 23.64 5.62
N VAL A 13 18.66 23.01 4.68
CA VAL A 13 18.71 21.57 4.44
C VAL A 13 18.57 21.23 2.95
N ILE A 14 19.11 20.07 2.57
CA ILE A 14 19.00 19.48 1.24
C ILE A 14 17.99 18.33 1.32
N CYS A 15 16.97 18.34 0.46
CA CYS A 15 15.97 17.28 0.39
C CYS A 15 16.64 15.93 0.06
N LYS A 16 16.39 14.90 0.87
CA LYS A 16 16.97 13.56 0.71
C LYS A 16 16.74 12.93 -0.67
N ASN A 17 15.55 13.12 -1.23
CA ASN A 17 15.13 12.42 -2.46
C ASN A 17 15.56 13.12 -3.77
N CYS A 18 15.51 14.44 -3.83
CA CYS A 18 15.76 15.19 -5.08
C CYS A 18 16.92 16.19 -5.00
N ASN A 19 17.62 16.26 -3.87
CA ASN A 19 18.77 17.14 -3.64
C ASN A 19 18.51 18.65 -3.80
N LYS A 20 17.24 19.08 -3.85
CA LYS A 20 16.88 20.51 -3.81
C LYS A 20 17.20 21.11 -2.44
N ALA A 21 17.79 22.30 -2.43
CA ALA A 21 17.99 23.12 -1.23
C ALA A 21 16.67 23.73 -0.77
N ILE A 22 16.28 23.56 0.49
CA ILE A 22 15.00 24.05 1.03
C ILE A 22 15.16 24.76 2.37
N CYS A 23 14.30 25.77 2.60
CA CYS A 23 14.21 26.47 3.88
C CYS A 23 13.36 25.67 4.89
N THR A 24 13.37 26.11 6.15
CA THR A 24 12.62 25.47 7.24
C THR A 24 11.14 25.32 6.95
N ASP A 25 10.51 26.34 6.36
CA ASP A 25 9.09 26.33 6.04
C ASP A 25 8.70 25.30 4.95
N CYS A 26 9.63 24.94 4.07
CA CYS A 26 9.41 23.94 3.02
C CYS A 26 9.82 22.53 3.45
N THR A 27 10.38 22.37 4.64
CA THR A 27 10.95 21.11 5.08
C THR A 27 9.89 20.26 5.77
N VAL A 28 9.72 19.04 5.28
CA VAL A 28 8.92 18.00 5.92
C VAL A 28 9.86 16.99 6.55
N ASP A 29 9.83 16.89 7.88
CA ASP A 29 10.56 15.85 8.62
C ASP A 29 9.72 14.58 8.71
N ILE A 30 10.24 13.49 8.14
CA ILE A 30 9.68 12.16 8.28
C ILE A 30 10.72 11.27 8.96
N ARG A 31 10.59 11.08 10.28
CA ARG A 31 11.46 10.21 11.08
C ARG A 31 12.95 10.58 10.98
N GLY A 32 13.26 11.88 11.01
CA GLY A 32 14.62 12.42 10.90
C GLY A 32 15.11 12.61 9.48
N GLU A 33 14.28 12.32 8.48
CA GLU A 33 14.61 12.47 7.06
C GLU A 33 13.87 13.65 6.46
N MET A 34 14.61 14.55 5.82
CA MET A 34 14.10 15.85 5.39
C MET A 34 13.69 15.83 3.92
N TYR A 35 12.42 16.12 3.64
CA TYR A 35 11.85 16.11 2.30
C TYR A 35 11.30 17.47 1.91
N CYS A 36 11.33 17.77 0.61
CA CYS A 36 10.62 18.92 0.05
C CYS A 36 9.14 18.56 -0.21
N PRO A 37 8.27 19.57 -0.42
CA PRO A 37 6.83 19.34 -0.61
C PRO A 37 6.52 18.47 -1.84
N ASP A 38 7.26 18.66 -2.95
CA ASP A 38 7.13 17.82 -4.15
C ASP A 38 7.45 16.33 -3.88
N CYS A 39 8.48 16.05 -3.08
CA CYS A 39 8.85 14.68 -2.77
C CYS A 39 7.86 14.06 -1.78
N PHE A 40 7.37 14.86 -0.83
CA PHE A 40 6.34 14.43 0.11
C PHE A 40 5.00 14.14 -0.57
N SER A 41 4.57 15.00 -1.52
CA SER A 41 3.35 14.77 -2.30
C SER A 41 3.42 13.49 -3.12
N ASN A 42 4.56 13.20 -3.73
CA ASN A 42 4.79 11.94 -4.46
C ASN A 42 4.73 10.71 -3.53
N LEU A 43 5.21 10.83 -2.29
CA LEU A 43 5.09 9.76 -1.29
C LEU A 43 3.63 9.48 -0.92
N ILE A 44 2.85 10.54 -0.71
CA ILE A 44 1.40 10.44 -0.44
C ILE A 44 0.68 9.78 -1.64
N ALA A 45 0.97 10.23 -2.86
CA ALA A 45 0.39 9.67 -4.08
C ALA A 45 0.71 8.17 -4.26
N TYR A 46 1.92 7.74 -3.88
CA TYR A 46 2.29 6.34 -3.87
C TYR A 46 1.43 5.51 -2.88
N GLN A 47 1.24 6.04 -1.67
CA GLN A 47 0.39 5.39 -0.65
C GLN A 47 -1.08 5.32 -1.08
N GLU A 48 -1.61 6.37 -1.69
CA GLU A 48 -2.96 6.36 -2.26
C GLU A 48 -3.13 5.32 -3.35
N LYS A 49 -2.16 5.21 -4.26
CA LYS A 49 -2.17 4.18 -5.31
C LYS A 49 -2.13 2.77 -4.72
N TYR A 50 -1.39 2.57 -3.63
CA TYR A 50 -1.39 1.32 -2.89
C TYR A 50 -2.78 1.02 -2.28
N LEU A 51 -3.39 1.99 -1.58
CA LEU A 51 -4.73 1.85 -0.99
C LEU A 51 -5.81 1.58 -2.05
N SER A 52 -5.74 2.25 -3.20
CA SER A 52 -6.66 2.04 -4.32
C SER A 52 -6.57 0.60 -4.86
N LYS A 53 -5.36 0.09 -5.07
CA LYS A 53 -5.15 -1.32 -5.46
C LYS A 53 -5.68 -2.28 -4.41
N LEU A 54 -5.41 -2.02 -3.13
CA LEU A 54 -5.89 -2.86 -2.04
C LEU A 54 -7.43 -2.87 -1.94
N LYS A 55 -8.08 -1.72 -2.17
CA LYS A 55 -9.54 -1.63 -2.26
C LYS A 55 -10.11 -2.50 -3.39
N MET A 56 -9.49 -2.48 -4.57
CA MET A 56 -9.88 -3.37 -5.67
C MET A 56 -9.72 -4.84 -5.30
N VAL A 57 -8.64 -5.20 -4.61
CA VAL A 57 -8.41 -6.57 -4.13
C VAL A 57 -9.50 -7.00 -3.13
N TYR A 58 -9.92 -6.13 -2.22
CA TYR A 58 -11.04 -6.41 -1.32
C TYR A 58 -12.36 -6.61 -2.06
N ILE A 59 -12.64 -5.81 -3.09
CA ILE A 59 -13.86 -5.99 -3.92
C ILE A 59 -13.84 -7.36 -4.60
N VAL A 60 -12.72 -7.73 -5.23
CA VAL A 60 -12.56 -9.04 -5.88
C VAL A 60 -12.71 -10.17 -4.87
N GLY A 61 -12.08 -10.05 -3.70
CA GLY A 61 -12.21 -11.01 -2.61
C GLY A 61 -13.65 -11.15 -2.09
N GLY A 62 -14.36 -10.04 -1.94
CA GLY A 62 -15.77 -10.02 -1.52
C GLY A 62 -16.69 -10.69 -2.54
N ILE A 63 -16.47 -10.48 -3.84
CA ILE A 63 -17.23 -11.16 -4.90
C ILE A 63 -16.98 -12.67 -4.85
N ILE A 64 -15.72 -13.10 -4.72
CA ILE A 64 -15.36 -14.52 -4.62
C ILE A 64 -16.01 -15.14 -3.38
N ALA A 65 -15.94 -14.47 -2.23
CA ALA A 65 -16.57 -14.93 -1.00
C ALA A 65 -18.07 -15.10 -1.17
N ALA A 66 -18.76 -14.13 -1.78
CA ALA A 66 -20.19 -14.19 -2.01
C ALA A 66 -20.58 -15.35 -2.94
N VAL A 67 -19.88 -15.51 -4.06
CA VAL A 67 -20.13 -16.61 -5.02
C VAL A 67 -19.95 -17.96 -4.34
N VAL A 68 -18.87 -18.14 -3.57
CA VAL A 68 -18.62 -19.38 -2.81
C VAL A 68 -19.70 -19.59 -1.76
N PHE A 69 -20.04 -18.57 -0.97
CA PHE A 69 -21.06 -18.68 0.07
C PHE A 69 -22.41 -19.13 -0.50
N PHE A 70 -22.94 -18.43 -1.49
CA PHE A 70 -24.25 -18.73 -2.08
C PHE A 70 -24.29 -20.07 -2.81
N SER A 71 -23.15 -20.56 -3.31
CA SER A 71 -23.06 -21.89 -3.94
C SER A 71 -23.21 -23.04 -2.95
N PHE A 72 -22.86 -22.84 -1.68
CA PHE A 72 -22.76 -23.92 -0.68
C PHE A 72 -23.70 -23.75 0.53
N VAL A 73 -24.27 -22.57 0.75
CA VAL A 73 -25.09 -22.25 1.95
C VAL A 73 -26.29 -23.18 2.13
N GLY A 74 -26.93 -23.62 1.03
CA GLY A 74 -28.07 -24.54 1.09
C GLY A 74 -27.73 -25.96 1.54
N LYS A 75 -26.44 -26.33 1.57
CA LYS A 75 -25.97 -27.65 2.02
C LYS A 75 -25.47 -27.61 3.45
N ASN A 76 -24.59 -26.66 3.75
CA ASN A 76 -24.00 -26.48 5.07
C ASN A 76 -23.60 -25.01 5.24
N PHE A 77 -24.29 -24.31 6.13
CA PHE A 77 -24.03 -22.89 6.39
C PHE A 77 -22.61 -22.64 6.92
N GLU A 78 -22.17 -23.40 7.92
CA GLU A 78 -20.85 -23.24 8.55
C GLU A 78 -19.73 -23.51 7.54
N GLY A 79 -19.86 -24.61 6.78
CA GLY A 79 -18.92 -24.97 5.73
C GLY A 79 -18.87 -23.91 4.63
N ALA A 80 -20.03 -23.39 4.21
CA ALA A 80 -20.09 -22.32 3.22
C ALA A 80 -19.40 -21.04 3.71
N LEU A 81 -19.59 -20.67 4.99
CA LEU A 81 -18.95 -19.50 5.58
C LEU A 81 -17.43 -19.66 5.65
N LEU A 82 -16.94 -20.82 6.11
CA LEU A 82 -15.50 -21.10 6.17
C LEU A 82 -14.86 -21.05 4.79
N LEU A 83 -15.47 -21.69 3.78
CA LEU A 83 -14.97 -21.66 2.41
C LEU A 83 -15.01 -20.25 1.82
N ALA A 84 -16.05 -19.47 2.09
CA ALA A 84 -16.17 -18.09 1.63
C ALA A 84 -15.06 -17.21 2.18
N ILE A 85 -14.74 -17.33 3.48
CA ILE A 85 -13.62 -16.61 4.10
C ILE A 85 -12.29 -17.05 3.47
N TRP A 86 -12.12 -18.36 3.27
CA TRP A 86 -10.88 -18.94 2.76
C TRP A 86 -10.58 -18.49 1.32
N PHE A 87 -11.53 -18.69 0.40
CA PHE A 87 -11.36 -18.30 -1.00
C PHE A 87 -11.48 -16.79 -1.21
N GLY A 88 -12.31 -16.11 -0.42
CA GLY A 88 -12.43 -14.65 -0.47
C GLY A 88 -11.18 -13.91 -0.03
N SER A 89 -10.38 -14.51 0.85
CA SER A 89 -9.11 -13.94 1.31
C SER A 89 -7.91 -14.28 0.41
N ALA A 90 -8.03 -15.24 -0.51
CA ALA A 90 -6.94 -15.64 -1.40
C ALA A 90 -6.38 -14.49 -2.27
N PRO A 91 -7.19 -13.57 -2.84
CA PRO A 91 -6.67 -12.40 -3.54
C PRO A 91 -5.79 -11.51 -2.67
N ILE A 92 -6.11 -11.38 -1.39
CA ILE A 92 -5.33 -10.58 -0.42
C ILE A 92 -3.99 -11.26 -0.15
N GLY A 93 -3.98 -12.59 0.04
CA GLY A 93 -2.75 -13.38 0.16
C GLY A 93 -1.85 -13.27 -1.08
N LEU A 94 -2.43 -13.29 -2.28
CA LEU A 94 -1.69 -13.09 -3.53
C LEU A 94 -1.14 -11.66 -3.64
N PHE A 95 -1.92 -10.66 -3.22
CA PHE A 95 -1.46 -9.27 -3.19
C PHE A 95 -0.29 -9.08 -2.22
N ALA A 96 -0.37 -9.66 -1.03
CA ALA A 96 0.68 -9.61 -0.01
C ALA A 96 1.96 -10.35 -0.47
N SER A 97 1.83 -11.50 -1.11
CA SER A 97 2.98 -12.30 -1.59
C SER A 97 3.64 -11.76 -2.86
N LYS A 98 3.07 -10.73 -3.50
CA LYS A 98 3.65 -10.12 -4.71
C LYS A 98 5.05 -9.55 -4.44
N ASN A 99 5.25 -8.93 -3.29
CA ASN A 99 6.52 -8.31 -2.90
C ASN A 99 7.39 -9.24 -2.03
N ALA A 100 6.95 -10.47 -1.77
CA ALA A 100 7.77 -11.45 -1.07
C ALA A 100 8.95 -11.88 -1.95
N PRO A 101 10.17 -12.01 -1.38
CA PRO A 101 11.33 -12.47 -2.12
C PRO A 101 11.06 -13.85 -2.72
N SER A 102 11.36 -14.01 -4.00
CA SER A 102 11.25 -15.30 -4.66
C SER A 102 12.35 -16.24 -4.16
N PRO A 103 12.04 -17.49 -3.79
CA PRO A 103 13.07 -18.43 -3.33
C PRO A 103 14.07 -18.80 -4.43
N TYR A 104 13.69 -18.63 -5.70
CA TYR A 104 14.56 -18.78 -6.86
C TYR A 104 14.03 -17.96 -8.04
N VAL A 105 14.88 -17.71 -9.03
CA VAL A 105 14.49 -17.09 -10.30
C VAL A 105 14.20 -18.20 -11.32
N PRO A 106 13.00 -18.27 -11.91
CA PRO A 106 12.67 -19.32 -12.87
C PRO A 106 13.38 -19.07 -14.21
N VAL A 107 14.17 -20.05 -14.66
CA VAL A 107 14.85 -20.04 -15.98
C VAL A 107 14.10 -20.86 -17.04
N SER A 108 12.98 -21.49 -16.68
CA SER A 108 12.13 -22.28 -17.57
C SER A 108 10.65 -22.03 -17.29
N MET A 109 9.80 -22.35 -18.27
CA MET A 109 8.33 -22.22 -18.13
C MET A 109 7.79 -23.13 -17.02
N GLU A 110 8.35 -24.33 -16.86
CA GLU A 110 8.02 -25.21 -15.76
C GLU A 110 8.40 -24.62 -14.39
N GLY A 111 9.58 -24.01 -14.31
CA GLY A 111 10.02 -23.29 -13.11
C GLY A 111 9.09 -22.13 -12.76
N LEU A 112 8.63 -21.37 -13.76
CA LEU A 112 7.67 -20.30 -13.57
C LEU A 112 6.33 -20.84 -13.05
N GLY A 113 5.84 -21.94 -13.63
CA GLY A 113 4.62 -22.61 -13.17
C GLY A 113 4.70 -23.06 -11.71
N LYS A 114 5.80 -23.70 -11.32
CA LYS A 114 6.06 -24.11 -9.93
C LYS A 114 6.09 -22.92 -8.97
N LEU A 115 6.73 -21.82 -9.37
CA LEU A 115 6.76 -20.60 -8.56
C LEU A 115 5.37 -20.00 -8.35
N LEU A 116 4.54 -19.95 -9.40
CA LEU A 116 3.17 -19.44 -9.33
C LEU A 116 2.28 -20.32 -8.44
N LEU A 117 2.36 -21.64 -8.60
CA LEU A 117 1.62 -22.60 -7.76
C LEU A 117 2.01 -22.48 -6.29
N MET A 118 3.31 -22.29 -5.99
CA MET A 118 3.78 -22.08 -4.64
C MET A 118 3.22 -20.79 -4.04
N LYS A 119 3.24 -19.67 -4.79
CA LYS A 119 2.63 -18.41 -4.33
C LYS A 119 1.12 -18.55 -4.11
N LEU A 120 0.42 -19.27 -4.98
CA LEU A 120 -1.00 -19.56 -4.82
C LEU A 120 -1.27 -20.41 -3.57
N GLY A 121 -0.48 -21.45 -3.34
CA GLY A 121 -0.58 -22.29 -2.15
C GLY A 121 -0.39 -21.50 -0.85
N ILE A 122 0.66 -20.66 -0.80
CA ILE A 122 0.90 -19.77 0.35
C ILE A 122 -0.28 -18.80 0.54
N ALA A 123 -0.77 -18.20 -0.56
CA ALA A 123 -1.90 -17.27 -0.50
C ALA A 123 -3.20 -17.94 -0.05
N LEU A 124 -3.41 -19.21 -0.40
CA LEU A 124 -4.59 -19.96 0.03
C LEU A 124 -4.49 -20.34 1.50
N ILE A 125 -3.33 -20.82 1.97
CA ILE A 125 -3.14 -21.26 3.37
C ILE A 125 -3.15 -20.08 4.34
N PHE A 126 -2.41 -19.01 4.02
CA PHE A 126 -2.25 -17.84 4.89
C PHE A 126 -3.18 -16.69 4.54
N GLY A 127 -4.04 -16.84 3.53
CA GLY A 127 -4.98 -15.82 3.07
C GLY A 127 -5.78 -15.17 4.20
N PRO A 128 -6.44 -15.95 5.08
CA PRO A 128 -7.23 -15.40 6.18
C PRO A 128 -6.38 -14.57 7.16
N ILE A 129 -5.15 -15.02 7.47
CA ILE A 129 -4.22 -14.32 8.36
C ILE A 129 -3.79 -12.99 7.71
N PHE A 130 -3.43 -13.02 6.43
CA PHE A 130 -3.08 -11.80 5.69
C PHE A 130 -4.24 -10.85 5.54
N ALA A 131 -5.49 -11.33 5.43
CA ALA A 131 -6.67 -10.49 5.40
C ALA A 131 -6.82 -9.68 6.69
N ILE A 132 -6.65 -10.31 7.85
CA ILE A 132 -6.70 -9.63 9.15
C ILE A 132 -5.61 -8.55 9.24
N ILE A 133 -4.35 -8.90 8.94
CA ILE A 133 -3.22 -7.95 8.97
C ILE A 133 -3.47 -6.79 7.98
N SER A 134 -3.98 -7.11 6.80
CA SER A 134 -4.26 -6.15 5.73
C SER A 134 -5.32 -5.12 6.16
N ILE A 135 -6.33 -5.53 6.93
CA ILE A 135 -7.35 -4.61 7.44
C ILE A 135 -6.71 -3.57 8.38
N PHE A 136 -5.92 -4.01 9.36
CA PHE A 136 -5.22 -3.08 10.26
C PHE A 136 -4.27 -2.15 9.50
N ASN A 137 -3.51 -2.69 8.55
CA ASN A 137 -2.61 -1.90 7.72
C ASN A 137 -3.37 -0.87 6.88
N TYR A 138 -4.53 -1.22 6.32
CA TYR A 138 -5.39 -0.31 5.56
C TYR A 138 -5.91 0.84 6.43
N LEU A 139 -6.42 0.53 7.64
CA LEU A 139 -6.93 1.53 8.56
C LEU A 139 -5.84 2.53 8.98
N ASN A 140 -4.67 2.03 9.39
CA ASN A 140 -3.56 2.88 9.79
C ASN A 140 -3.02 3.71 8.62
N THR A 141 -2.80 3.10 7.46
CA THR A 141 -2.25 3.80 6.28
C THR A 141 -3.22 4.83 5.75
N SER A 142 -4.53 4.55 5.72
CA SER A 142 -5.53 5.52 5.25
C SER A 142 -5.61 6.74 6.15
N LYS A 143 -5.52 6.57 7.47
CA LYS A 143 -5.42 7.66 8.43
C LYS A 143 -4.15 8.50 8.21
N THR A 144 -2.99 7.86 8.12
CA THR A 144 -1.72 8.56 7.86
C THR A 144 -1.73 9.32 6.54
N VAL A 145 -2.33 8.78 5.48
CA VAL A 145 -2.48 9.48 4.19
C VAL A 145 -3.33 10.74 4.35
N GLN A 146 -4.42 10.69 5.12
CA GLN A 146 -5.27 11.86 5.38
C GLN A 146 -4.52 12.94 6.17
N GLU A 147 -3.81 12.56 7.23
CA GLU A 147 -2.99 13.47 8.04
C GLU A 147 -1.89 14.12 7.19
N ASN A 148 -1.19 13.33 6.39
CA ASN A 148 -0.13 13.82 5.51
C ASN A 148 -0.65 14.77 4.41
N LYS A 149 -1.86 14.53 3.89
CA LYS A 149 -2.51 15.46 2.94
C LYS A 149 -2.80 16.80 3.58
N ALA A 150 -3.40 16.81 4.77
CA ALA A 150 -3.70 18.04 5.49
C ALA A 150 -2.41 18.82 5.80
N LEU A 151 -1.34 18.13 6.19
CA LEU A 151 -0.02 18.73 6.39
C LEU A 151 0.54 19.32 5.10
N LEU A 152 0.45 18.59 3.98
CA LEU A 152 0.92 19.08 2.68
C LEU A 152 0.14 20.33 2.24
N GLU A 153 -1.18 20.33 2.38
CA GLU A 153 -2.04 21.48 2.07
C GLU A 153 -1.66 22.71 2.90
N GLN A 154 -1.41 22.53 4.20
CA GLN A 154 -0.92 23.60 5.07
C GLN A 154 0.40 24.18 4.56
N ILE A 155 1.38 23.34 4.25
CA ILE A 155 2.70 23.77 3.76
C ILE A 155 2.57 24.53 2.43
N MET A 156 1.81 23.98 1.48
CA MET A 156 1.60 24.61 0.18
C MET A 156 0.86 25.95 0.30
N SER A 157 -0.09 26.08 1.24
CA SER A 157 -0.79 27.34 1.48
C SER A 157 0.13 28.45 2.00
N HIS A 158 1.20 28.10 2.73
CA HIS A 158 2.21 29.04 3.20
C HIS A 158 3.22 29.44 2.11
N GLN A 159 3.36 28.67 1.03
CA GLN A 159 4.22 29.01 -0.10
C GLN A 159 3.57 30.01 -1.08
N ALA A 160 2.23 30.15 -1.04
CA ALA A 160 1.48 31.06 -1.90
C ALA A 160 1.37 32.50 -1.33
N ARG A 161 1.93 32.76 -0.14
CA ARG A 161 2.03 34.08 0.50
C ARG A 161 3.48 34.55 0.51
#